data_AF-A0A091G4I3-F1
#
_entry.id   AF-A0A091G4I3-F1
#
_cell.length_a   1.000
_cell.length_b   1.000
_cell.length_c   1.000
_cell.angle_alpha   90.00
_cell.angle_beta   90.00
_cell.angle_gamma   90.00
#
_symmetry.space_group_name_H-M   'P 1'
#
loop_
_entity.id
_entity.type
_entity.pdbx_description
1 polymer ?
#
loop_
_entity_poly.entity_id
_entity_poly.type
_entity_poly.pdbx_seq_one_letter_code
_entity_poly.pdbx_strand_id
1 'polypeptide(L)'
;MKILGVLIAKSGVELLNCNIISSEWEVAIADFSRMDQREVSWWSFPQEKKYDEILVFDRNLTTALTQLHIERSIRELGIAGPIKYVGNEKTLLAYRHQNYLLNLKKEGIVPKENVPAQDTYHIDKYMIAIVGLPASGKTLLRNIFSQLDGFSVYKWGDYVKQEIESRYGEMSWTNVQRFTDEIEMKDKIVVARRFVSSVKDDSPFMVVDGIKSREQIVYVSYALQRPVIVISVKRDEKERQGEAEKRADFDDSVDLERLNLLRKIGALDVVNFADFVVNTTGCSIEYEQNACHINLPDELTAGLHEALSWLFVSDSFEETKKIVQKAVVQVAKQRGAKKVEVKMKNELD
;
A
#
# COMPACT_ATOMS: atom_id res chain seq x y z
N MET A 1 18.58 6.52 -32.79
CA MET A 1 18.26 6.44 -31.36
C MET A 1 17.03 5.56 -31.23
N LYS A 2 17.11 4.43 -30.51
CA LYS A 2 15.99 3.53 -30.28
C LYS A 2 15.19 4.03 -29.08
N ILE A 3 14.01 4.59 -29.34
CA ILE A 3 13.08 5.04 -28.30
C ILE A 3 11.91 4.07 -28.22
N LEU A 4 11.53 3.71 -26.99
CA LEU A 4 10.29 3.00 -26.69
C LEU A 4 9.29 3.95 -26.03
N GLY A 5 8.13 4.16 -26.65
CA GLY A 5 6.97 4.76 -26.02
C GLY A 5 6.07 3.69 -25.40
N VAL A 6 5.94 3.69 -24.07
CA VAL A 6 5.00 2.82 -23.34
C VAL A 6 3.76 3.61 -22.98
N LEU A 7 2.64 3.27 -23.61
CA LEU A 7 1.35 3.93 -23.41
C LEU A 7 0.52 3.18 -22.38
N ILE A 8 0.07 3.87 -21.33
CA ILE A 8 -0.83 3.31 -20.32
C ILE A 8 -2.25 3.28 -20.88
N ALA A 9 -2.64 2.16 -21.49
CA ALA A 9 -3.94 1.80 -22.07
C ALA A 9 -4.88 2.99 -22.35
N LYS A 10 -6.07 3.02 -21.72
CA LYS A 10 -7.13 3.99 -22.03
C LYS A 10 -6.67 5.44 -21.96
N SER A 11 -5.73 5.77 -21.07
CA SER A 11 -5.17 7.12 -20.95
C SER A 11 -4.11 7.45 -22.02
N GLY A 12 -3.29 6.47 -22.41
CA GLY A 12 -2.12 6.66 -23.27
C GLY A 12 -2.41 6.43 -24.75
N VAL A 13 -3.30 5.51 -25.09
CA VAL A 13 -3.65 5.17 -26.50
C VAL A 13 -4.25 6.37 -27.23
N GLU A 14 -4.97 7.24 -26.53
CA GLU A 14 -5.48 8.49 -27.12
C GLU A 14 -4.36 9.40 -27.65
N LEU A 15 -3.15 9.31 -27.11
CA LEU A 15 -2.00 10.10 -27.56
C LEU A 15 -1.52 9.70 -28.96
N LEU A 16 -1.80 8.48 -29.41
CA LEU A 16 -1.51 8.05 -30.79
C LEU A 16 -2.31 8.87 -31.80
N ASN A 17 -3.54 9.25 -31.47
CA ASN A 17 -4.40 10.05 -32.36
C ASN A 17 -4.03 11.53 -32.38
N CYS A 18 -3.21 11.99 -31.43
CA CYS A 18 -2.84 13.40 -31.27
C CYS A 18 -1.51 13.76 -31.95
N ASN A 19 -0.86 12.83 -32.67
CA ASN A 19 0.48 13.01 -33.25
C ASN A 19 1.55 13.45 -32.23
N ILE A 20 1.36 13.13 -30.94
CA ILE A 20 2.35 13.43 -29.88
C ILE A 20 3.50 12.42 -29.91
N ILE A 21 3.22 11.18 -30.33
CA ILE A 21 4.18 10.10 -30.41
C ILE A 21 4.77 10.08 -31.83
N SER A 22 6.10 10.13 -31.93
CA SER A 22 6.79 10.05 -33.22
C SER A 22 6.56 8.70 -33.88
N SER A 23 6.33 8.70 -35.20
CA SER A 23 6.19 7.48 -36.00
C SER A 23 7.48 6.64 -36.08
N GLU A 24 8.62 7.21 -35.70
CA GLU A 24 9.91 6.52 -35.66
C GLU A 24 10.14 5.74 -34.35
N TRP A 25 9.31 5.98 -33.34
CA TRP A 25 9.44 5.29 -32.05
C TRP A 25 8.76 3.94 -32.11
N GLU A 26 9.33 2.98 -31.39
CA GLU A 26 8.60 1.76 -31.08
C GLU A 26 7.54 2.08 -30.02
N VAL A 27 6.34 1.51 -30.16
CA VAL A 27 5.25 1.72 -29.21
C VAL A 27 4.78 0.40 -28.63
N ALA A 28 4.77 0.31 -27.29
CA ALA A 28 4.14 -0.75 -26.54
C ALA A 28 2.95 -0.20 -25.74
N ILE A 29 1.90 -0.99 -25.61
CA ILE A 29 0.70 -0.61 -24.84
C ILE A 29 0.61 -1.53 -23.63
N ALA A 30 0.64 -0.92 -22.45
CA ALA A 30 0.48 -1.60 -21.18
C ALA A 30 -0.82 -1.13 -20.52
N ASP A 31 -1.58 -2.05 -19.94
CA ASP A 31 -2.80 -1.79 -19.21
C ASP A 31 -2.59 -2.18 -17.75
N PHE A 32 -2.78 -1.20 -16.88
CA PHE A 32 -2.74 -1.41 -15.45
C PHE A 32 -3.74 -0.49 -14.76
N SER A 33 -4.78 -1.09 -14.20
CA SER A 33 -5.70 -0.47 -13.26
C SER A 33 -5.50 -1.09 -11.89
N ARG A 34 -5.13 -0.27 -10.90
CA ARG A 34 -5.05 -0.69 -9.49
C ARG A 34 -6.35 -1.30 -8.97
N MET A 35 -7.47 -0.97 -9.61
CA MET A 35 -8.81 -1.38 -9.20
C MET A 35 -9.35 -2.57 -9.98
N ASP A 36 -8.82 -2.84 -11.17
CA ASP A 36 -9.37 -3.86 -12.07
C ASP A 36 -8.39 -5.00 -12.36
N GLN A 37 -7.07 -4.75 -12.26
CA GLN A 37 -6.02 -5.67 -12.65
C GLN A 37 -5.10 -6.03 -11.47
N ARG A 38 -4.59 -7.27 -11.49
CA ARG A 38 -3.68 -7.81 -10.48
C ARG A 38 -2.22 -7.61 -10.86
N GLU A 39 -1.96 -7.49 -12.15
CA GLU A 39 -0.66 -7.38 -12.77
C GLU A 39 -0.79 -6.51 -14.01
N VAL A 40 0.35 -6.00 -14.51
CA VAL A 40 0.40 -5.24 -15.75
C VAL A 40 0.11 -6.19 -16.92
N SER A 41 -0.93 -5.88 -17.69
CA SER A 41 -1.24 -6.58 -18.93
C SER A 41 -0.62 -5.84 -20.10
N TRP A 42 0.00 -6.54 -21.05
CA TRP A 42 0.58 -5.93 -22.24
C TRP A 42 -0.29 -6.27 -23.46
N TRP A 43 -0.86 -5.25 -24.11
CA TRP A 43 -1.60 -5.43 -25.36
C TRP A 43 -0.64 -5.53 -26.56
N SER A 44 0.53 -4.91 -26.45
CA SER A 44 1.65 -5.09 -27.36
C SER A 44 2.96 -5.09 -26.57
N PHE A 45 3.89 -5.94 -26.99
CA PHE A 45 5.18 -6.12 -26.31
C PHE A 45 6.31 -5.38 -27.03
N PRO A 46 7.27 -4.82 -26.28
CA PRO A 46 8.53 -4.35 -26.84
C PRO A 46 9.29 -5.49 -27.53
N GLN A 47 9.79 -5.24 -28.73
CA GLN A 47 10.49 -6.19 -29.58
C GLN A 47 11.98 -6.30 -29.23
N GLU A 48 12.54 -5.23 -28.66
CA GLU A 48 13.95 -5.16 -28.27
C GLU A 48 14.12 -5.29 -26.76
N LYS A 49 15.31 -5.71 -26.33
CA LYS A 49 15.67 -5.77 -24.90
C LYS A 49 16.39 -4.52 -24.41
N LYS A 50 16.85 -3.65 -25.30
CA LYS A 50 17.63 -2.47 -24.94
C LYS A 50 17.22 -1.27 -25.80
N TYR A 51 16.87 -0.19 -25.13
CA TYR A 51 16.52 1.10 -25.71
C TYR A 51 17.46 2.19 -25.21
N ASP A 52 17.67 3.21 -26.03
CA ASP A 52 18.40 4.41 -25.64
C ASP A 52 17.58 5.24 -24.65
N GLU A 53 16.24 5.17 -24.77
CA GLU A 53 15.30 5.87 -23.91
C GLU A 53 13.94 5.16 -23.88
N ILE A 54 13.29 5.14 -22.72
CA ILE A 54 11.96 4.56 -22.50
C ILE A 54 11.06 5.64 -21.90
N LEU A 55 9.93 5.90 -22.55
CA LEU A 55 8.99 6.96 -22.17
C LEU A 55 7.67 6.33 -21.70
N VAL A 56 7.30 6.51 -20.44
CA VAL A 56 6.04 5.98 -19.88
C VAL A 56 4.98 7.07 -19.84
N PHE A 57 3.91 6.91 -20.61
CA PHE A 57 2.85 7.91 -20.79
C PHE A 57 1.60 7.58 -19.96
N ASP A 58 1.23 8.46 -19.03
CA ASP A 58 -0.04 8.45 -18.29
C ASP A 58 -0.75 9.80 -18.38
N ARG A 59 -1.86 9.87 -19.12
CA ARG A 59 -2.59 11.12 -19.33
C ARG A 59 -3.24 11.67 -18.05
N ASN A 60 -3.56 10.86 -17.04
CA ASN A 60 -4.37 11.29 -15.90
C ASN A 60 -3.75 10.86 -14.56
N LEU A 61 -2.64 11.52 -14.19
CA LEU A 61 -1.86 11.12 -13.03
C LEU A 61 -2.52 11.55 -11.71
N THR A 62 -2.89 10.60 -10.85
CA THR A 62 -3.41 10.87 -9.49
C THR A 62 -2.38 10.62 -8.39
N THR A 63 -1.51 9.62 -8.54
CA THR A 63 -0.49 9.27 -7.54
C THR A 63 0.81 8.72 -8.16
N ALA A 64 1.01 8.77 -9.48
CA ALA A 64 2.15 8.15 -10.20
C ALA A 64 2.39 6.64 -9.95
N LEU A 65 1.58 5.98 -9.10
CA LEU A 65 1.74 4.57 -8.74
C LEU A 65 1.55 3.64 -9.95
N THR A 66 0.62 3.98 -10.85
CA THR A 66 0.45 3.25 -12.11
C THR A 66 1.77 3.22 -12.89
N GLN A 67 2.44 4.37 -13.05
CA GLN A 67 3.72 4.45 -13.74
C GLN A 67 4.81 3.63 -13.04
N LEU A 68 4.83 3.63 -11.70
CA LEU A 68 5.76 2.80 -10.93
C LEU A 68 5.56 1.29 -11.21
N HIS A 69 4.31 0.81 -11.23
CA HIS A 69 3.99 -0.59 -11.55
C HIS A 69 4.35 -0.95 -12.99
N ILE A 70 4.07 -0.05 -13.95
CA ILE A 70 4.48 -0.23 -15.35
C ILE A 70 5.99 -0.34 -15.49
N GLU A 71 6.75 0.54 -14.81
CA GLU A 71 8.20 0.41 -14.80
C GLU A 71 8.65 -0.94 -14.25
N ARG A 72 8.15 -1.37 -13.09
CA ARG A 72 8.55 -2.66 -12.50
C ARG A 72 8.33 -3.78 -13.51
N SER A 73 7.19 -3.78 -14.20
CA SER A 73 6.89 -4.73 -15.26
C SER A 73 7.85 -4.64 -16.47
N ILE A 74 8.22 -3.43 -16.91
CA ILE A 74 9.25 -3.25 -17.97
C ILE A 74 10.57 -3.92 -17.56
N ARG A 75 10.99 -3.75 -16.30
CA ARG A 75 12.22 -4.35 -15.78
C ARG A 75 12.13 -5.87 -15.68
N GLU A 76 10.98 -6.40 -15.24
CA GLU A 76 10.71 -7.85 -15.19
C GLU A 76 10.75 -8.51 -16.57
N LEU A 77 10.33 -7.79 -17.62
CA LEU A 77 10.47 -8.23 -19.01
C LEU A 77 11.94 -8.25 -19.50
N GLY A 78 12.89 -7.81 -18.68
CA GLY A 78 14.32 -7.73 -19.02
C GLY A 78 14.65 -6.59 -19.96
N ILE A 79 13.83 -5.53 -19.98
CA ILE A 79 14.03 -4.37 -20.85
C ILE A 79 14.90 -3.33 -20.14
N ALA A 80 16.02 -3.00 -20.78
CA ALA A 80 17.02 -2.05 -20.31
C ALA A 80 16.94 -0.70 -21.05
N GLY A 81 17.25 0.37 -20.33
CA GLY A 81 17.23 1.75 -20.83
C GLY A 81 16.80 2.72 -19.73
N PRO A 82 17.20 4.01 -19.82
CA PRO A 82 16.71 5.03 -18.91
C PRO A 82 15.20 5.22 -19.11
N ILE A 83 14.45 5.23 -18.00
CA ILE A 83 13.00 5.46 -18.01
C ILE A 83 12.75 6.90 -17.65
N LYS A 84 11.96 7.58 -18.48
CA LYS A 84 11.40 8.90 -18.20
C LYS A 84 9.88 8.82 -18.22
N TYR A 85 9.27 9.66 -17.41
CA TYR A 85 7.83 9.66 -17.22
C TYR A 85 7.21 10.87 -17.89
N VAL A 86 6.07 10.65 -18.51
CA VAL A 86 5.26 11.68 -19.14
C VAL A 86 3.84 11.55 -18.61
N GLY A 87 3.30 12.62 -18.07
CA GLY A 87 1.92 12.63 -17.65
C GLY A 87 1.40 14.02 -17.36
N ASN A 88 0.09 14.11 -17.17
CA ASN A 88 -0.58 15.34 -16.73
C ASN A 88 -1.09 15.09 -15.31
N GLU A 89 -0.35 15.62 -14.33
CA GLU A 89 -0.67 15.48 -12.92
C GLU A 89 -1.94 16.24 -12.58
N LYS A 90 -2.89 15.52 -11.98
CA LYS A 90 -4.21 16.06 -11.63
C LYS A 90 -4.35 16.38 -10.15
N THR A 91 -3.39 15.97 -9.31
CA THR A 91 -3.42 16.20 -7.86
C THR A 91 -2.06 16.66 -7.35
N LEU A 92 -2.04 17.32 -6.19
CA LEU A 92 -0.79 17.70 -5.53
C LEU A 92 0.13 16.49 -5.28
N LEU A 93 -0.43 15.33 -4.92
CA LEU A 93 0.38 14.15 -4.67
C LEU A 93 0.91 13.53 -5.96
N ALA A 94 0.16 13.58 -7.08
CA ALA A 94 0.68 13.22 -8.38
C ALA A 94 1.92 14.05 -8.73
N TYR A 95 1.87 15.38 -8.53
CA TYR A 95 3.04 16.24 -8.71
C TYR A 95 4.19 15.83 -7.82
N ARG A 96 3.94 15.62 -6.53
CA ARG A 96 5.02 15.26 -5.59
C ARG A 96 5.61 13.89 -5.95
N HIS A 97 4.80 12.88 -6.25
CA HIS A 97 5.28 11.55 -6.63
C HIS A 97 6.01 11.56 -7.97
N GLN A 98 5.54 12.34 -8.96
CA GLN A 98 6.27 12.50 -10.20
C GLN A 98 7.64 13.13 -9.95
N ASN A 99 7.70 14.20 -9.15
CA ASN A 99 8.96 14.81 -8.75
C ASN A 99 9.87 13.81 -8.02
N TYR A 100 9.32 12.96 -7.15
CA TYR A 100 10.07 11.91 -6.47
C TYR A 100 10.71 10.93 -7.47
N LEU A 101 9.91 10.42 -8.43
CA LEU A 101 10.39 9.53 -9.49
C LEU A 101 11.49 10.16 -10.35
N LEU A 102 11.35 11.44 -10.69
CA LEU A 102 12.33 12.20 -11.47
C LEU A 102 13.62 12.49 -10.69
N ASN A 103 13.51 12.85 -9.40
CA ASN A 103 14.65 13.18 -8.54
C ASN A 103 15.50 11.96 -8.19
N LEU A 104 14.88 10.79 -7.96
CA LEU A 104 15.60 9.54 -7.72
C LEU A 104 16.47 9.13 -8.91
N LYS A 105 16.09 9.53 -10.13
CA LYS A 105 16.72 9.08 -11.38
C LYS A 105 17.45 10.14 -12.17
N LYS A 106 17.46 11.39 -11.67
CA LYS A 106 18.16 12.57 -12.22
C LYS A 106 17.80 13.00 -13.64
N GLU A 107 16.82 12.40 -14.32
CA GLU A 107 16.44 12.82 -15.68
C GLU A 107 14.92 12.82 -15.88
N GLY A 108 14.36 14.01 -16.15
CA GLY A 108 12.98 14.22 -16.58
C GLY A 108 12.94 15.08 -17.83
N ILE A 109 11.97 14.82 -18.71
CA ILE A 109 11.74 15.61 -19.94
C ILE A 109 10.73 16.73 -19.69
N VAL A 110 9.89 16.60 -18.66
CA VAL A 110 8.86 17.60 -18.35
C VAL A 110 9.48 18.70 -17.46
N PRO A 111 9.52 19.96 -17.90
CA PRO A 111 9.95 21.08 -17.07
C PRO A 111 9.08 21.18 -15.81
N LYS A 112 9.69 21.55 -14.68
CA LYS A 112 8.99 22.01 -13.48
C LYS A 112 8.22 23.30 -13.83
N GLU A 113 7.03 23.19 -14.39
CA GLU A 113 6.14 24.34 -14.45
C GLU A 113 5.55 24.58 -13.06
N ASN A 114 5.55 25.84 -12.62
CA ASN A 114 4.76 26.27 -11.47
C ASN A 114 3.29 26.09 -11.85
N VAL A 115 2.70 24.97 -11.45
CA VAL A 115 1.31 24.69 -11.80
C VAL A 115 0.39 25.60 -10.99
N PRO A 116 -0.46 26.41 -11.64
CA PRO A 116 -1.43 27.24 -10.95
C PRO A 116 -2.35 26.35 -10.09
N ALA A 117 -2.55 26.70 -8.82
CA ALA A 117 -3.33 25.91 -7.86
C ALA A 117 -4.75 25.56 -8.36
N GLN A 118 -5.32 26.41 -9.22
CA GLN A 118 -6.65 26.28 -9.83
C GLN A 118 -6.82 25.10 -10.81
N ASP A 119 -5.73 24.50 -11.32
CA ASP A 119 -5.78 23.37 -12.26
C ASP A 119 -5.54 22.00 -11.57
N THR A 120 -5.36 22.00 -10.25
CA THR A 120 -5.15 20.79 -9.45
C THR A 120 -6.43 20.42 -8.69
N TYR A 121 -6.86 19.16 -8.75
CA TYR A 121 -7.83 18.68 -7.77
C TYR A 121 -7.14 18.69 -6.40
N HIS A 122 -7.72 19.45 -5.46
CA HIS A 122 -7.29 19.46 -4.06
C HIS A 122 -7.73 18.18 -3.36
N ILE A 123 -7.13 17.07 -3.80
CA ILE A 123 -7.16 15.81 -3.07
C ILE A 123 -5.88 15.80 -2.23
N ASP A 124 -5.97 16.34 -1.03
CA ASP A 124 -4.89 16.38 -0.03
C ASP A 124 -5.03 15.26 1.01
N LYS A 125 -6.10 14.47 0.88
CA LYS A 125 -6.48 13.39 1.77
C LYS A 125 -6.32 12.04 1.09
N TYR A 126 -5.60 11.14 1.74
CA TYR A 126 -5.26 9.82 1.23
C TYR A 126 -5.72 8.74 2.19
N MET A 127 -5.95 7.56 1.65
CA MET A 127 -6.20 6.35 2.43
C MET A 127 -4.99 5.42 2.31
N ILE A 128 -4.53 4.87 3.41
CA ILE A 128 -3.48 3.85 3.46
C ILE A 128 -4.13 2.56 3.94
N ALA A 129 -4.28 1.59 3.04
CA ALA A 129 -4.82 0.28 3.35
C ALA A 129 -3.68 -0.66 3.77
N ILE A 130 -3.67 -1.08 5.03
CA ILE A 130 -2.71 -2.09 5.52
C ILE A 130 -3.36 -3.47 5.37
N VAL A 131 -2.71 -4.34 4.60
CA VAL A 131 -3.20 -5.69 4.27
C VAL A 131 -2.14 -6.73 4.57
N GLY A 132 -2.55 -7.99 4.72
CA GLY A 132 -1.63 -9.07 5.06
C GLY A 132 -2.31 -10.16 5.87
N LEU A 133 -1.64 -11.30 5.95
CA LEU A 133 -2.13 -12.48 6.66
C LEU A 133 -2.28 -12.26 8.18
N PRO A 134 -3.10 -13.06 8.88
CA PRO A 134 -3.08 -13.11 10.35
C PRO A 134 -1.66 -13.28 10.87
N ALA A 135 -1.35 -12.64 12.01
CA ALA A 135 -0.01 -12.63 12.62
C ALA A 135 1.16 -12.11 11.75
N SER A 136 0.89 -11.47 10.59
CA SER A 136 1.95 -10.89 9.74
C SER A 136 2.53 -9.57 10.25
N GLY A 137 2.16 -9.10 11.44
CA GLY A 137 2.69 -7.84 11.99
C GLY A 137 1.95 -6.56 11.57
N LYS A 138 0.78 -6.63 10.93
CA LYS A 138 -0.02 -5.42 10.59
C LYS A 138 -0.26 -4.49 11.78
N THR A 139 -0.53 -5.05 12.96
CA THR A 139 -0.71 -4.30 14.21
C THR A 139 0.52 -3.46 14.55
N LEU A 140 1.74 -3.94 14.25
CA LEU A 140 2.97 -3.17 14.44
C LEU A 140 2.96 -1.92 13.56
N LEU A 141 2.73 -2.08 12.26
CA LEU A 141 2.66 -0.95 11.32
C LEU A 141 1.56 0.03 11.70
N ARG A 142 0.36 -0.48 12.00
CA ARG A 142 -0.76 0.34 12.49
C ARG A 142 -0.35 1.19 13.69
N ASN A 143 0.35 0.59 14.66
CA ASN A 143 0.81 1.30 15.85
C ASN A 143 1.90 2.33 15.48
N ILE A 144 2.82 2.02 14.55
CA ILE A 144 3.81 3.00 14.06
C ILE A 144 3.10 4.21 13.46
N PHE A 145 2.18 4.01 12.50
CA PHE A 145 1.42 5.09 11.89
C PHE A 145 0.61 5.91 12.90
N SER A 146 0.08 5.27 13.95
CA SER A 146 -0.68 5.99 14.99
C SER A 146 0.16 6.99 15.80
N GLN A 147 1.49 6.92 15.73
CA GLN A 147 2.39 7.86 16.38
C GLN A 147 2.89 8.97 15.44
N LEU A 148 2.46 8.98 14.17
CA LEU A 148 2.88 9.96 13.18
C LEU A 148 1.88 11.11 13.08
N ASP A 149 2.38 12.33 12.97
CA ASP A 149 1.55 13.52 12.82
C ASP A 149 0.83 13.53 11.46
N GLY A 150 -0.45 13.90 11.47
CA GLY A 150 -1.29 13.93 10.26
C GLY A 150 -1.89 12.57 9.87
N PHE A 151 -1.73 11.54 10.70
CA PHE A 151 -2.30 10.21 10.50
C PHE A 151 -3.45 9.95 11.48
N SER A 152 -4.56 9.47 10.94
CA SER A 152 -5.59 8.77 11.72
C SER A 152 -5.54 7.28 11.42
N VAL A 153 -5.98 6.47 12.38
CA VAL A 153 -5.82 5.03 12.28
C VAL A 153 -7.06 4.31 12.74
N TYR A 154 -7.58 3.45 11.87
CA TYR A 154 -8.79 2.68 12.08
C TYR A 154 -8.52 1.19 11.92
N LYS A 155 -9.00 0.39 12.87
CA LYS A 155 -8.93 -1.07 12.81
C LYS A 155 -10.18 -1.62 12.14
N TRP A 156 -10.06 -2.18 10.94
CA TRP A 156 -11.19 -2.71 10.17
C TRP A 156 -11.99 -3.76 10.94
N GLY A 157 -11.30 -4.58 11.73
CA GLY A 157 -11.91 -5.62 12.57
C GLY A 157 -12.94 -5.10 13.57
N ASP A 158 -12.85 -3.85 14.02
CA ASP A 158 -13.82 -3.27 14.95
C ASP A 158 -15.17 -3.02 14.26
N TYR A 159 -15.16 -2.67 12.97
CA TYR A 159 -16.37 -2.49 12.17
C TYR A 159 -16.99 -3.83 11.77
N VAL A 160 -16.16 -4.85 11.50
CA VAL A 160 -16.64 -6.23 11.32
C VAL A 160 -17.35 -6.71 12.59
N LYS A 161 -16.73 -6.50 13.76
CA LYS A 161 -17.32 -6.85 15.05
C LYS A 161 -18.68 -6.17 15.26
N GLN A 162 -18.76 -4.87 15.03
CA GLN A 162 -20.03 -4.13 15.13
C GLN A 162 -21.12 -4.68 14.21
N GLU A 163 -20.80 -5.01 12.95
CA GLU A 163 -21.76 -5.61 12.03
C GLU A 163 -22.26 -6.98 12.52
N ILE A 164 -21.35 -7.83 13.01
CA ILE A 164 -21.70 -9.15 13.55
C ILE A 164 -22.57 -9.01 14.80
N GLU A 165 -22.16 -8.18 15.76
CA GLU A 165 -22.92 -7.97 17.00
C GLU A 165 -24.29 -7.35 16.72
N SER A 166 -24.42 -6.45 15.74
CA SER A 166 -25.72 -5.87 15.36
C SER A 166 -26.71 -6.88 14.78
N ARG A 167 -26.22 -8.00 14.25
CA ARG A 167 -27.04 -9.05 13.60
C ARG A 167 -27.26 -10.27 14.46
N TYR A 168 -26.25 -10.65 15.23
CA TYR A 168 -26.21 -11.92 15.96
C TYR A 168 -26.05 -11.73 17.48
N GLY A 169 -25.96 -10.49 17.98
CA GLY A 169 -25.87 -10.16 19.40
C GLY A 169 -24.48 -10.29 20.02
N GLU A 170 -23.65 -11.22 19.51
CA GLU A 170 -22.28 -11.44 20.01
C GLU A 170 -21.31 -11.85 18.89
N MET A 171 -20.03 -11.58 19.11
CA MET A 171 -18.96 -12.05 18.23
C MET A 171 -18.47 -13.43 18.69
N SER A 172 -18.85 -14.47 17.94
CA SER A 172 -18.39 -15.84 18.10
C SER A 172 -17.89 -16.39 16.75
N TRP A 173 -17.04 -17.43 16.76
CA TRP A 173 -16.48 -17.97 15.51
C TRP A 173 -17.59 -18.44 14.56
N THR A 174 -18.61 -19.09 15.11
CA THR A 174 -19.81 -19.49 14.37
C THR A 174 -20.51 -18.29 13.74
N ASN A 175 -20.66 -17.18 14.47
CA ASN A 175 -21.28 -15.97 13.91
C ASN A 175 -20.39 -15.29 12.86
N VAL A 176 -19.07 -15.36 12.99
CA VAL A 176 -18.12 -14.86 11.96
C VAL A 176 -18.27 -15.67 10.67
N GLN A 177 -18.28 -17.00 10.74
CA GLN A 177 -18.47 -17.85 9.57
C GLN A 177 -19.82 -17.59 8.90
N ARG A 178 -20.91 -17.56 9.68
CA ARG A 178 -22.26 -17.25 9.18
C ARG A 178 -22.33 -15.87 8.55
N PHE A 179 -21.76 -14.85 9.18
CA PHE A 179 -21.72 -13.50 8.62
C PHE A 179 -21.00 -13.48 7.28
N THR A 180 -19.85 -14.14 7.17
CA THR A 180 -19.10 -14.17 5.92
C THR A 180 -19.88 -14.90 4.83
N ASP A 181 -20.40 -16.09 5.09
CA ASP A 181 -21.08 -16.92 4.08
C ASP A 181 -22.46 -16.36 3.68
N GLU A 182 -23.26 -15.90 4.66
CA GLU A 182 -24.63 -15.45 4.41
C GLU A 182 -24.71 -14.01 3.90
N ILE A 183 -23.77 -13.14 4.34
CA ILE A 183 -23.81 -11.69 4.13
C ILE A 183 -22.63 -11.20 3.28
N GLU A 184 -21.39 -11.33 3.76
CA GLU A 184 -20.22 -10.69 3.12
C GLU A 184 -19.97 -11.24 1.71
N MET A 185 -20.23 -12.52 1.47
CA MET A 185 -20.12 -13.13 0.13
C MET A 185 -21.17 -12.61 -0.86
N LYS A 186 -22.35 -12.21 -0.38
CA LYS A 186 -23.43 -11.65 -1.23
C LYS A 186 -23.32 -10.14 -1.39
N ASP A 187 -22.80 -9.48 -0.37
CA ASP A 187 -22.63 -8.03 -0.28
C ASP A 187 -21.25 -7.69 0.27
N LYS A 188 -20.26 -7.70 -0.63
CA LYS A 188 -18.84 -7.51 -0.29
C LYS A 188 -18.53 -6.17 0.36
N ILE A 189 -19.42 -5.18 0.22
CA ILE A 189 -19.22 -3.82 0.71
C ILE A 189 -20.01 -3.52 1.99
N VAL A 190 -20.69 -4.51 2.60
CA VAL A 190 -21.50 -4.32 3.81
C VAL A 190 -20.72 -3.65 4.96
N VAL A 191 -19.52 -4.16 5.27
CA VAL A 191 -18.63 -3.60 6.30
C VAL A 191 -18.08 -2.25 5.88
N ALA A 192 -17.84 -2.05 4.58
CA ALA A 192 -17.36 -0.77 4.05
C ALA A 192 -18.41 0.34 4.19
N ARG A 193 -19.70 0.05 3.98
CA ARG A 193 -20.78 1.02 4.24
C ARG A 193 -20.87 1.39 5.72
N ARG A 194 -20.72 0.41 6.60
CA ARG A 194 -20.64 0.65 8.05
C ARG A 194 -19.47 1.56 8.40
N PHE A 195 -18.28 1.26 7.89
CA PHE A 195 -17.08 2.09 8.08
C PHE A 195 -17.31 3.53 7.62
N VAL A 196 -17.71 3.73 6.37
CA VAL A 196 -17.91 5.06 5.77
C VAL A 196 -18.96 5.88 6.52
N SER A 197 -20.07 5.27 6.95
CA SER A 197 -21.11 5.98 7.71
C SER A 197 -20.70 6.34 9.13
N SER A 198 -19.70 5.67 9.70
CA SER A 198 -19.26 5.84 11.08
C SER A 198 -18.05 6.77 11.23
N VAL A 199 -17.30 6.99 10.15
CA VAL A 199 -16.04 7.72 10.18
C VAL A 199 -16.23 9.15 9.71
N LYS A 200 -15.79 10.09 10.55
CA LYS A 200 -15.52 11.49 10.16
C LYS A 200 -14.04 11.72 10.39
N ASP A 201 -13.32 11.99 9.30
CA ASP A 201 -11.87 12.11 9.34
C ASP A 201 -11.41 13.21 8.39
N ASP A 202 -10.62 14.12 8.95
CA ASP A 202 -10.00 15.23 8.23
C ASP A 202 -8.48 15.13 8.16
N SER A 203 -7.90 14.03 8.66
CA SER A 203 -6.47 13.80 8.61
C SER A 203 -6.00 13.66 7.16
N PRO A 204 -4.83 14.23 6.80
CA PRO A 204 -4.22 14.03 5.49
C PRO A 204 -4.06 12.55 5.12
N PHE A 205 -3.72 11.70 6.10
CA PHE A 205 -3.58 10.27 5.90
C PHE A 205 -4.51 9.47 6.81
N MET A 206 -5.43 8.72 6.20
CA MET A 206 -6.30 7.78 6.91
C MET A 206 -5.78 6.37 6.74
N VAL A 207 -5.33 5.74 7.82
CA VAL A 207 -4.87 4.35 7.82
C VAL A 207 -6.02 3.43 8.16
N VAL A 208 -6.25 2.42 7.32
CA VAL A 208 -7.24 1.38 7.54
C VAL A 208 -6.53 0.03 7.64
N ASP A 209 -6.43 -0.51 8.85
CA ASP A 209 -5.76 -1.77 9.14
C ASP A 209 -6.71 -2.97 8.99
N GLY A 210 -6.38 -3.87 8.06
CA GLY A 210 -7.02 -5.17 7.92
C GLY A 210 -8.24 -5.19 7.00
N ILE A 211 -8.35 -4.21 6.08
CA ILE A 211 -9.33 -4.25 5.00
C ILE A 211 -9.09 -5.48 4.12
N LYS A 212 -10.16 -6.19 3.75
CA LYS A 212 -10.05 -7.59 3.31
C LYS A 212 -10.28 -7.83 1.83
N SER A 213 -10.80 -6.87 1.08
CA SER A 213 -11.08 -7.09 -0.34
C SER A 213 -10.88 -5.83 -1.17
N ARG A 214 -10.67 -6.04 -2.47
CA ARG A 214 -10.56 -4.97 -3.46
C ARG A 214 -11.84 -4.15 -3.50
N GLU A 215 -13.00 -4.79 -3.48
CA GLU A 215 -14.30 -4.13 -3.51
C GLU A 215 -14.50 -3.20 -2.30
N GLN A 216 -14.02 -3.61 -1.13
CA GLN A 216 -14.04 -2.76 0.07
C GLN A 216 -13.12 -1.55 -0.09
N ILE A 217 -11.87 -1.76 -0.54
CA ILE A 217 -10.91 -0.68 -0.78
C ILE A 217 -11.46 0.32 -1.79
N VAL A 218 -11.98 -0.17 -2.91
CA VAL A 218 -12.60 0.62 -3.97
C VAL A 218 -13.74 1.45 -3.40
N TYR A 219 -14.69 0.80 -2.73
CA TYR A 219 -15.85 1.49 -2.17
C TYR A 219 -15.45 2.60 -1.20
N VAL A 220 -14.56 2.31 -0.24
CA VAL A 220 -14.12 3.30 0.76
C VAL A 220 -13.38 4.45 0.08
N SER A 221 -12.46 4.15 -0.84
CA SER A 221 -11.69 5.15 -1.58
C SER A 221 -12.61 6.11 -2.35
N TYR A 222 -13.59 5.58 -3.08
CA TYR A 222 -14.56 6.40 -3.83
C TYR A 222 -15.49 7.18 -2.89
N ALA A 223 -16.06 6.54 -1.88
CA ALA A 223 -17.05 7.16 -1.01
C ALA A 223 -16.44 8.28 -0.15
N LEU A 224 -15.17 8.15 0.24
CA LEU A 224 -14.44 9.17 1.00
C LEU A 224 -13.64 10.14 0.12
N GLN A 225 -13.64 9.93 -1.21
CA GLN A 225 -12.82 10.69 -2.17
C GLN A 225 -11.33 10.72 -1.80
N ARG A 226 -10.82 9.59 -1.30
CA ARG A 226 -9.43 9.43 -0.85
C ARG A 226 -8.73 8.41 -1.75
N PRO A 227 -7.76 8.81 -2.59
CA PRO A 227 -6.94 7.89 -3.33
C PRO A 227 -6.24 6.94 -2.35
N VAL A 228 -6.23 5.66 -2.70
CA VAL A 228 -5.65 4.63 -1.85
C VAL A 228 -4.18 4.40 -2.17
N ILE A 229 -3.40 4.12 -1.13
CA ILE A 229 -2.10 3.47 -1.17
C ILE A 229 -2.23 2.15 -0.41
N VAL A 230 -1.85 1.03 -1.00
CA VAL A 230 -1.96 -0.29 -0.38
C VAL A 230 -0.59 -0.76 0.08
N ILE A 231 -0.45 -1.04 1.38
CA ILE A 231 0.77 -1.58 1.98
C ILE A 231 0.48 -3.01 2.42
N SER A 232 1.16 -3.97 1.79
CA SER A 232 1.13 -5.36 2.24
C SER A 232 2.18 -5.61 3.30
N VAL A 233 1.81 -6.37 4.34
CA VAL A 233 2.72 -6.78 5.40
C VAL A 233 2.97 -8.27 5.29
N LYS A 234 4.23 -8.64 5.09
CA LYS A 234 4.69 -10.02 4.94
C LYS A 234 5.54 -10.45 6.12
N ARG A 235 5.45 -11.72 6.47
CA ARG A 235 6.26 -12.39 7.48
C ARG A 235 6.49 -13.84 7.05
N ASP A 236 7.65 -14.40 7.40
CA ASP A 236 7.91 -15.83 7.23
C ASP A 236 6.79 -16.67 7.86
N GLU A 237 6.44 -17.78 7.20
CA GLU A 237 5.30 -18.62 7.58
C GLU A 237 5.49 -19.28 8.95
N LYS A 238 6.71 -19.74 9.28
CA LYS A 238 6.99 -20.37 10.58
C LYS A 238 6.92 -19.33 11.69
N GLU A 239 7.47 -18.15 11.47
CA GLU A 239 7.34 -17.07 12.46
C GLU A 239 5.90 -16.60 12.63
N ARG A 240 5.13 -16.51 11.53
CA ARG A 240 3.72 -16.14 11.56
C ARG A 240 2.91 -17.11 12.42
N GLN A 241 3.12 -18.42 12.23
CA GLN A 241 2.48 -19.47 13.04
C GLN A 241 2.88 -19.35 14.52
N GLY A 242 4.17 -19.19 14.81
CA GLY A 242 4.64 -19.04 16.19
C GLY A 242 4.08 -17.79 16.90
N GLU A 243 3.86 -16.69 16.18
CA GLU A 243 3.25 -15.48 16.75
C GLU A 243 1.74 -15.60 16.95
N ALA A 244 1.03 -16.33 16.07
CA ALA A 244 -0.37 -16.65 16.28
C ALA A 244 -0.55 -17.48 17.56
N GLU A 245 0.32 -18.47 17.79
CA GLU A 245 0.29 -19.28 19.02
C GLU A 245 0.52 -18.45 20.29
N LYS A 246 1.46 -17.50 20.26
CA LYS A 246 1.78 -16.63 21.42
C LYS A 246 0.68 -15.63 21.75
N ARG A 247 -0.01 -15.11 20.73
CA ARG A 247 -0.94 -13.98 20.88
C ARG A 247 -2.24 -14.40 21.55
N ALA A 248 -2.67 -15.64 21.36
CA ALA A 248 -3.92 -16.19 21.90
C ALA A 248 -5.14 -15.29 21.63
N ASP A 249 -5.16 -14.62 20.48
CA ASP A 249 -6.30 -13.84 20.00
C ASP A 249 -7.46 -14.77 19.62
N PHE A 250 -8.64 -14.17 19.49
CA PHE A 250 -9.87 -14.84 19.11
C PHE A 250 -9.72 -15.70 17.84
N ASP A 251 -8.96 -15.21 16.85
CA ASP A 251 -8.72 -15.87 15.56
C ASP A 251 -7.66 -17.00 15.65
N ASP A 252 -6.85 -17.08 16.71
CA ASP A 252 -5.67 -17.94 16.77
C ASP A 252 -6.01 -19.42 17.05
N SER A 253 -7.17 -19.71 17.66
CA SER A 253 -7.67 -21.10 17.85
C SER A 253 -8.18 -21.76 16.56
N VAL A 254 -8.30 -20.98 15.49
CA VAL A 254 -8.93 -21.38 14.21
C VAL A 254 -8.11 -20.88 13.00
N ASP A 255 -6.79 -20.64 13.15
CA ASP A 255 -5.98 -19.97 12.12
C ASP A 255 -6.10 -20.61 10.72
N LEU A 256 -6.08 -21.94 10.62
CA LEU A 256 -6.27 -22.64 9.34
C LEU A 256 -7.64 -22.39 8.71
N GLU A 257 -8.72 -22.46 9.51
CA GLU A 257 -10.07 -22.19 9.02
C GLU A 257 -10.23 -20.71 8.64
N ARG A 258 -9.63 -19.82 9.42
CA ARG A 258 -9.60 -18.38 9.16
C ARG A 258 -8.86 -18.06 7.87
N LEU A 259 -7.72 -18.68 7.61
CA LEU A 259 -6.97 -18.54 6.37
C LEU A 259 -7.78 -19.03 5.17
N ASN A 260 -8.50 -20.15 5.31
CA ASN A 260 -9.40 -20.63 4.26
C ASN A 260 -10.57 -19.67 4.02
N LEU A 261 -11.14 -19.08 5.07
CA LEU A 261 -12.17 -18.05 4.95
C LEU A 261 -11.62 -16.79 4.25
N LEU A 262 -10.41 -16.34 4.63
CA LEU A 262 -9.72 -15.21 3.99
C LEU A 262 -9.46 -15.45 2.50
N ARG A 263 -9.08 -16.68 2.13
CA ARG A 263 -8.96 -17.09 0.72
C ARG A 263 -10.30 -16.96 -0.02
N LYS A 264 -11.40 -17.47 0.57
CA LYS A 264 -12.73 -17.41 -0.04
C LYS A 264 -13.20 -15.97 -0.33
N ILE A 265 -12.92 -15.02 0.56
CA ILE A 265 -13.34 -13.62 0.39
C ILE A 265 -12.37 -12.78 -0.46
N GLY A 266 -11.29 -13.37 -0.98
CA GLY A 266 -10.31 -12.69 -1.84
C GLY A 266 -9.28 -11.84 -1.07
N ALA A 267 -9.09 -12.06 0.23
CA ALA A 267 -8.14 -11.27 1.02
C ALA A 267 -6.68 -11.49 0.63
N LEU A 268 -6.35 -12.67 0.08
CA LEU A 268 -5.02 -12.91 -0.48
C LEU A 268 -4.80 -12.14 -1.78
N ASP A 269 -5.84 -11.89 -2.56
CA ASP A 269 -5.71 -11.18 -3.83
C ASP A 269 -5.22 -9.74 -3.61
N VAL A 270 -5.62 -9.12 -2.48
CA VAL A 270 -5.22 -7.75 -2.11
C VAL A 270 -3.73 -7.63 -1.78
N VAL A 271 -3.13 -8.71 -1.27
CA VAL A 271 -1.69 -8.74 -0.98
C VAL A 271 -0.87 -8.67 -2.27
N ASN A 272 -1.40 -9.21 -3.38
CA ASN A 272 -0.65 -9.33 -4.64
C ASN A 272 -0.56 -8.01 -5.41
N PHE A 273 -1.56 -7.12 -5.32
CA PHE A 273 -1.54 -5.83 -6.02
C PHE A 273 -1.10 -4.65 -5.13
N ALA A 274 -0.55 -4.93 -3.94
CA ALA A 274 -0.10 -3.87 -3.04
C ALA A 274 0.97 -2.97 -3.70
N ASP A 275 0.92 -1.68 -3.40
CA ASP A 275 1.87 -0.69 -3.92
C ASP A 275 3.25 -0.88 -3.28
N PHE A 276 3.24 -1.17 -1.96
CA PHE A 276 4.41 -1.37 -1.14
C PHE A 276 4.34 -2.69 -0.35
N VAL A 277 5.51 -3.23 -0.03
CA VAL A 277 5.67 -4.43 0.79
C VAL A 277 6.55 -4.10 1.99
N VAL A 278 6.07 -4.37 3.19
CA VAL A 278 6.85 -4.28 4.42
C VAL A 278 7.05 -5.68 4.98
N ASN A 279 8.30 -6.09 5.13
CA ASN A 279 8.65 -7.39 5.70
C ASN A 279 8.89 -7.26 7.21
N THR A 280 8.17 -8.03 8.02
CA THR A 280 8.31 -8.06 9.48
C THR A 280 8.96 -9.34 9.99
N THR A 281 9.55 -10.15 9.10
CA THR A 281 10.32 -11.34 9.51
C THR A 281 11.47 -10.91 10.42
N GLY A 282 11.73 -11.66 11.49
CA GLY A 282 12.74 -11.30 12.49
C GLY A 282 12.34 -10.18 13.47
N CYS A 283 11.17 -9.56 13.31
CA CYS A 283 10.66 -8.60 14.29
C CYS A 283 10.22 -9.30 15.59
N SER A 284 10.67 -8.79 16.73
CA SER A 284 10.18 -9.23 18.04
C SER A 284 9.93 -8.04 18.97
N ILE A 285 8.89 -8.16 19.79
CA ILE A 285 8.53 -7.19 20.84
C ILE A 285 8.17 -7.99 22.08
N GLU A 286 9.06 -7.96 23.06
CA GLU A 286 8.93 -8.75 24.29
C GLU A 286 8.75 -7.80 25.47
N TYR A 287 7.72 -8.03 26.28
CA TYR A 287 7.45 -7.27 27.49
C TYR A 287 7.86 -8.11 28.71
N GLU A 288 8.76 -7.57 29.53
CA GLU A 288 9.25 -8.21 30.74
C GLU A 288 9.05 -7.27 31.94
N GLN A 289 8.03 -7.51 32.75
CA GLN A 289 7.67 -6.73 33.95
C GLN A 289 7.55 -5.20 33.70
N ASN A 290 8.67 -4.48 33.70
CA ASN A 290 8.77 -3.03 33.47
C ASN A 290 9.66 -2.66 32.28
N ALA A 291 10.21 -3.63 31.57
CA ALA A 291 11.05 -3.46 30.39
C ALA A 291 10.34 -3.94 29.13
N CYS A 292 10.72 -3.37 28.00
CA CYS A 292 10.34 -3.86 26.68
C CYS A 292 11.59 -3.95 25.81
N HIS A 293 11.82 -5.14 25.25
CA HIS A 293 12.89 -5.41 24.30
C HIS A 293 12.29 -5.50 22.90
N ILE A 294 12.77 -4.65 22.00
CA ILE A 294 12.27 -4.53 20.65
C ILE A 294 13.41 -4.82 19.68
N ASN A 295 13.22 -5.80 18.80
CA ASN A 295 14.14 -6.10 17.71
C ASN A 295 13.46 -5.78 16.38
N LEU A 296 14.04 -4.87 15.60
CA LEU A 296 13.56 -4.50 14.27
C LEU A 296 14.67 -4.76 13.24
N PRO A 297 14.40 -5.58 12.20
CA PRO A 297 15.32 -5.76 11.08
C PRO A 297 15.36 -4.51 10.18
N ASP A 298 16.44 -4.36 9.43
CA ASP A 298 16.57 -3.30 8.43
C ASP A 298 15.57 -3.49 7.27
N GLU A 299 15.14 -4.72 6.96
CA GLU A 299 14.15 -5.03 5.91
C GLU A 299 12.78 -4.41 6.21
N LEU A 300 12.38 -4.38 7.48
CA LEU A 300 11.20 -3.65 7.94
C LEU A 300 11.37 -2.15 7.64
N THR A 301 12.52 -1.61 8.04
CA THR A 301 12.84 -0.19 7.88
C THR A 301 12.92 0.19 6.40
N ALA A 302 13.42 -0.69 5.53
CA ALA A 302 13.51 -0.49 4.09
C ALA A 302 12.13 -0.42 3.44
N GLY A 303 11.25 -1.38 3.75
CA GLY A 303 9.87 -1.36 3.23
C GLY A 303 9.08 -0.14 3.74
N LEU A 304 9.26 0.22 5.01
CA LEU A 304 8.66 1.45 5.55
C LEU A 304 9.27 2.70 4.94
N HIS A 305 10.57 2.72 4.65
CA HIS A 305 11.23 3.85 4.03
C HIS A 305 10.70 4.10 2.63
N GLU A 306 10.48 3.04 1.83
CA GLU A 306 9.87 3.17 0.51
C GLU A 306 8.48 3.83 0.62
N ALA A 307 7.62 3.31 1.51
CA ALA A 307 6.28 3.86 1.70
C ALA A 307 6.29 5.29 2.28
N LEU A 308 7.10 5.57 3.31
CA LEU A 308 7.15 6.87 3.98
C LEU A 308 7.81 7.94 3.12
N SER A 309 8.79 7.58 2.28
CA SER A 309 9.35 8.49 1.28
C SER A 309 8.32 8.87 0.25
N TRP A 310 7.54 7.88 -0.21
CA TRP A 310 6.43 8.12 -1.12
C TRP A 310 5.38 9.05 -0.49
N LEU A 311 5.11 8.91 0.81
CA LEU A 311 4.20 9.77 1.55
C LEU A 311 4.79 11.14 1.93
N PHE A 312 6.05 11.43 1.58
CA PHE A 312 6.79 12.64 1.99
C PHE A 312 6.85 12.83 3.50
N VAL A 313 6.94 11.72 4.24
CA VAL A 313 7.11 11.68 5.70
C VAL A 313 8.58 11.56 6.07
N SER A 314 9.40 10.98 5.20
CA SER A 314 10.83 10.81 5.43
C SER A 314 11.62 10.97 4.14
N ASP A 315 12.75 11.67 4.21
CA ASP A 315 13.63 11.95 3.07
C ASP A 315 14.82 10.99 2.99
N SER A 316 15.04 10.15 4.01
CA SER A 316 16.17 9.24 4.06
C SER A 316 15.91 8.01 4.93
N PHE A 317 16.64 6.93 4.63
CA PHE A 317 16.57 5.69 5.40
C PHE A 317 16.88 5.90 6.89
N GLU A 318 17.89 6.72 7.22
CA GLU A 318 18.27 7.04 8.60
C GLU A 318 17.19 7.83 9.36
N GLU A 319 16.51 8.74 8.67
CA GLU A 319 15.37 9.43 9.27
C GLU A 319 14.20 8.47 9.50
N THR A 320 13.92 7.59 8.55
CA THR A 320 12.90 6.54 8.71
C THR A 320 13.23 5.65 9.92
N LYS A 321 14.50 5.23 10.08
CA LYS A 321 14.98 4.45 11.23
C LYS A 321 14.67 5.15 12.55
N LYS A 322 14.92 6.46 12.64
CA LYS A 322 14.61 7.29 13.82
C LYS A 322 13.10 7.41 14.07
N ILE A 323 12.31 7.63 13.02
CA ILE A 323 10.85 7.72 13.10
C ILE A 323 10.28 6.42 13.66
N VAL A 324 10.66 5.28 13.08
CA VAL A 324 10.19 3.95 13.50
C VAL A 324 10.61 3.67 14.94
N GLN A 325 11.88 3.91 15.29
CA GLN A 325 12.38 3.71 16.65
C GLN A 325 11.60 4.56 17.67
N LYS A 326 11.38 5.85 17.39
CA LYS A 326 10.60 6.74 18.26
C LYS A 326 9.17 6.22 18.44
N ALA A 327 8.51 5.82 17.34
CA ALA A 327 7.15 5.33 17.37
C ALA A 327 7.00 4.05 18.21
N VAL A 328 7.86 3.05 18.01
CA VAL A 328 7.78 1.79 18.78
C VAL A 328 8.09 2.00 20.26
N VAL A 329 9.00 2.93 20.62
CA VAL A 329 9.26 3.30 22.01
C VAL A 329 8.03 3.96 22.65
N GLN A 330 7.36 4.86 21.93
CA GLN A 330 6.15 5.51 22.44
C GLN A 330 5.03 4.49 22.68
N VAL A 331 4.82 3.57 21.73
CA VAL A 331 3.84 2.49 21.85
C VAL A 331 4.16 1.58 23.05
N ALA A 332 5.42 1.21 23.23
CA ALA A 332 5.83 0.39 24.37
C ALA A 332 5.60 1.10 25.71
N LYS A 333 5.90 2.39 25.80
CA LYS A 333 5.63 3.21 26.98
C LYS A 333 4.14 3.36 27.28
N GLN A 334 3.31 3.57 26.26
CA GLN A 334 1.84 3.62 26.39
C GLN A 334 1.27 2.30 26.93
N ARG A 335 1.96 1.18 26.68
CA ARG A 335 1.63 -0.15 27.22
C ARG A 335 2.25 -0.44 28.59
N GLY A 336 2.88 0.56 29.23
CA GLY A 336 3.38 0.46 30.61
C GLY A 336 4.87 0.14 30.74
N ALA A 337 5.62 0.01 29.65
CA ALA A 337 7.07 -0.21 29.74
C ALA A 337 7.78 1.06 30.25
N LYS A 338 8.56 0.93 31.33
CA LYS A 338 9.36 2.03 31.90
C LYS A 338 10.72 2.15 31.20
N LYS A 339 11.33 1.01 30.89
CA LYS A 339 12.58 0.91 30.13
C LYS A 339 12.27 0.28 28.78
N VAL A 340 12.74 0.88 27.70
CA VAL A 340 12.60 0.32 26.35
C VAL A 340 13.98 0.23 25.73
N GLU A 341 14.36 -0.96 25.30
CA GLU A 341 15.58 -1.21 24.54
C GLU A 341 15.18 -1.56 23.11
N VAL A 342 15.67 -0.81 22.14
CA VAL A 342 15.44 -1.06 20.72
C VAL A 342 16.76 -1.43 20.07
N LYS A 343 16.80 -2.62 19.47
CA LYS A 343 17.89 -3.07 18.62
C LYS A 343 17.42 -3.01 17.17
N MET A 344 18.13 -2.23 16.37
CA MET A 344 18.00 -2.26 14.91
C MET A 344 19.10 -3.19 14.41
N LYS A 345 18.74 -4.35 13.84
CA LYS A 345 19.72 -5.29 13.29
C LYS A 345 20.07 -4.91 11.87
N ASN A 346 21.37 -4.82 11.59
CA ASN A 346 21.87 -4.87 10.22
C ASN A 346 21.98 -6.37 9.85
N GLU A 347 21.40 -6.82 8.74
CA GLU A 347 21.50 -8.23 8.28
C GLU A 347 22.91 -8.63 7.77
N LEU A 348 23.98 -7.95 8.21
CA LEU A 348 25.36 -8.21 7.74
C LEU A 348 26.35 -8.59 8.86
N ASP A 349 25.88 -9.02 10.04
CA ASP A 349 26.73 -9.63 11.08
C ASP A 349 26.57 -11.16 11.15
#